data_AF-A0A6M0JVF8-F1
#
_entry.id   AF-A0A6M0JVF8-F1
#
_cell.length_a   1.000
_cell.length_b   1.000
_cell.length_c   1.000
_cell.angle_alpha   90.00
_cell.angle_beta   90.00
_cell.angle_gamma   90.00
#
_symmetry.space_group_name_H-M   'P 1'
#
loop_
_entity.id
_entity.type
_entity.pdbx_description
1 polymer ?
#
loop_
_entity_poly.entity_id
_entity_poly.type
_entity_poly.pdbx_seq_one_letter_code
_entity_poly.pdbx_strand_id
1 'polypeptide(L)'
;MAPRVLDVRRLAPPEPLEQVLDALADMPRTERLWVLHRREPFPLYDLLKRMGYGWRTEGADERFEILIWASEHPPTEDELSRGMPC
;
A
#
# COMPACT_ATOMS: atom_id res chain seq x y z
N MET A 1 16.15 -3.90 2.47
CA MET A 1 15.27 -4.09 1.30
C MET A 1 14.43 -2.84 1.18
N ALA A 2 14.35 -2.25 -0.02
CA ALA A 2 13.57 -1.02 -0.22
C ALA A 2 12.11 -1.39 -0.53
N PRO A 3 11.12 -0.66 -0.01
CA PRO A 3 9.71 -0.88 -0.36
C PRO A 3 9.47 -0.56 -1.85
N ARG A 4 8.64 -1.36 -2.52
CA ARG A 4 8.22 -1.10 -3.91
C ARG A 4 7.21 0.04 -3.88
N VAL A 5 7.52 1.15 -4.53
CA VAL A 5 6.63 2.32 -4.60
C VAL A 5 5.79 2.27 -5.86
N LEU A 6 4.47 2.36 -5.70
CA LEU A 6 3.48 2.38 -6.77
C LEU A 6 2.74 3.71 -6.74
N ASP A 7 2.92 4.51 -7.79
CA ASP A 7 2.27 5.80 -7.94
C ASP A 7 1.01 5.69 -8.81
N VAL A 8 -0.16 5.69 -8.17
CA VAL A 8 -1.47 5.62 -8.84
C VAL A 8 -2.19 6.97 -8.88
N ARG A 9 -1.52 8.07 -8.52
CA ARG A 9 -2.14 9.42 -8.44
C ARG A 9 -2.68 9.92 -9.76
N ARG A 10 -2.09 9.49 -10.88
CA ARG A 10 -2.49 9.90 -12.25
C ARG A 10 -3.60 9.06 -12.86
N LEU A 11 -3.97 7.94 -12.24
CA LEU A 11 -4.94 7.01 -12.80
C LEU A 11 -6.38 7.45 -12.52
N ALA A 12 -7.27 7.12 -13.45
CA ALA A 12 -8.71 7.34 -13.30
C ALA A 12 -9.33 6.18 -12.50
N PRO A 13 -10.29 6.44 -11.59
CA PRO A 13 -11.03 5.34 -10.97
C PRO A 13 -11.73 4.52 -12.08
N PRO A 14 -11.63 3.18 -12.11
CA PRO A 14 -11.19 2.23 -11.07
C PRO A 14 -9.75 1.70 -11.16
N GLU A 15 -8.95 2.07 -12.17
CA GLU A 15 -7.60 1.54 -12.43
C GLU A 15 -6.60 1.57 -11.24
N PRO A 16 -6.61 2.57 -10.32
CA PRO A 16 -5.71 2.56 -9.15
C PRO A 16 -5.83 1.30 -8.31
N LEU A 17 -7.04 0.78 -8.14
CA LEU A 17 -7.30 -0.41 -7.33
C LEU A 17 -6.66 -1.64 -7.98
N GLU A 18 -6.91 -1.82 -9.28
CA GLU A 18 -6.43 -2.96 -10.05
C GLU A 18 -4.90 -3.01 -10.06
N GLN A 19 -4.24 -1.87 -10.30
CA GLN A 19 -2.78 -1.76 -10.26
C GLN A 19 -2.19 -2.12 -8.90
N VAL A 20 -2.84 -1.74 -7.80
CA VAL A 20 -2.37 -2.12 -6.45
C VAL A 20 -2.49 -3.62 -6.25
N LEU A 21 -3.62 -4.23 -6.62
CA LEU A 21 -3.82 -5.67 -6.49
C LEU A 21 -2.87 -6.46 -7.38
N ASP A 22 -2.65 -6.01 -8.61
CA ASP A 22 -1.73 -6.64 -9.56
C ASP A 22 -0.28 -6.56 -9.05
N ALA A 23 0.16 -5.39 -8.57
CA ALA A 23 1.47 -5.23 -7.97
C ALA A 23 1.65 -6.09 -6.70
N LEU A 24 0.60 -6.25 -5.88
CA LEU A 24 0.61 -7.14 -4.72
C LEU A 24 0.69 -8.62 -5.10
N ALA A 25 0.11 -8.99 -6.25
CA ALA A 25 0.14 -10.35 -6.77
C ALA A 25 1.47 -10.69 -7.45
N ASP A 26 2.09 -9.71 -8.13
CA ASP A 26 3.40 -9.82 -8.77
C ASP A 26 4.56 -9.84 -7.75
N MET A 27 4.41 -9.11 -6.62
CA MET A 27 5.45 -9.03 -5.61
C MET A 27 5.43 -10.20 -4.62
N PRO A 28 6.61 -10.63 -4.10
CA PRO A 28 6.66 -11.62 -3.05
C PRO A 28 6.10 -11.08 -1.72
N ARG A 29 5.46 -11.94 -0.93
CA ARG A 29 4.89 -11.60 0.39
C ARG A 29 5.91 -11.12 1.43
N THR A 30 7.20 -11.26 1.15
CA THR A 30 8.30 -10.73 1.96
C THR A 30 8.59 -9.25 1.70
N GLU A 31 8.07 -8.69 0.60
CA GLU A 31 8.23 -7.29 0.24
C GLU A 31 7.05 -6.43 0.72
N ARG A 32 7.25 -5.12 0.64
CA ARG A 32 6.26 -4.11 1.02
C ARG A 32 5.89 -3.30 -0.19
N LEU A 33 4.59 -3.06 -0.35
CA LEU A 33 4.08 -2.18 -1.38
C LEU A 33 3.72 -0.85 -0.75
N TRP A 34 4.14 0.22 -1.39
CA TRP A 34 3.81 1.55 -0.97
C TRP A 34 3.05 2.27 -2.05
N VAL A 35 1.80 2.57 -1.77
CA VAL A 35 0.86 3.10 -2.76
C VAL A 35 0.65 4.58 -2.50
N LEU A 36 0.97 5.40 -3.49
CA LEU A 36 0.65 6.83 -3.48
C LEU A 36 -0.69 7.04 -4.18
N HIS A 37 -1.69 7.47 -3.43
CA HIS A 37 -3.04 7.71 -3.91
C HIS A 37 -3.48 9.15 -3.59
N ARG A 38 -4.28 9.75 -4.49
CA ARG A 38 -4.86 11.10 -4.30
C ARG A 38 -6.23 11.14 -3.60
N ARG A 39 -6.82 9.97 -3.32
CA ARG A 39 -8.21 9.82 -2.81
C ARG A 39 -8.25 8.56 -1.95
N GLU A 40 -9.16 8.50 -0.98
CA GLU A 40 -9.37 7.33 -0.13
C GLU A 40 -9.93 6.14 -0.92
N PRO A 41 -9.20 5.02 -1.01
CA PRO A 41 -9.68 3.82 -1.68
C PRO A 41 -10.40 2.89 -0.68
N PHE A 42 -11.61 3.26 -0.27
CA PHE A 42 -12.46 2.45 0.62
C PHE A 42 -12.56 0.94 0.26
N PRO A 43 -12.77 0.53 -1.01
CA PRO A 43 -12.92 -0.90 -1.34
C PRO A 43 -11.62 -1.71 -1.16
N LEU A 44 -10.46 -1.04 -1.21
CA LEU A 44 -9.16 -1.69 -1.14
C LEU A 44 -8.92 -2.33 0.23
N TYR A 45 -9.34 -1.66 1.31
CA TYR A 45 -9.19 -2.16 2.68
C TYR A 45 -9.92 -3.48 2.92
N ASP A 46 -11.12 -3.66 2.35
CA ASP A 46 -11.88 -4.90 2.50
C ASP A 46 -11.18 -6.08 1.80
N LEU A 47 -10.65 -5.83 0.60
CA LEU A 47 -9.85 -6.79 -0.18
C LEU A 47 -8.58 -7.20 0.57
N LEU A 48 -7.80 -6.24 1.08
CA LEU A 48 -6.58 -6.54 1.83
C LEU A 48 -6.86 -7.40 3.06
N LYS A 49 -7.93 -7.09 3.79
CA LYS A 49 -8.36 -7.86 4.95
C LYS A 49 -8.72 -9.31 4.58
N ARG A 50 -9.44 -9.51 3.47
CA ARG A 50 -9.80 -10.84 2.95
C ARG A 50 -8.57 -11.64 2.49
N MET A 51 -7.58 -10.96 1.91
CA MET A 51 -6.35 -11.58 1.42
C MET A 51 -5.31 -11.86 2.52
N GLY A 52 -5.56 -11.41 3.76
CA GLY A 52 -4.62 -11.57 4.87
C GLY A 52 -3.40 -10.66 4.76
N TYR A 53 -3.58 -9.44 4.27
CA TYR A 53 -2.55 -8.40 4.24
C TYR A 53 -2.84 -7.35 5.32
N GLY A 54 -1.78 -6.84 5.93
CA GLY A 54 -1.84 -5.66 6.78
C GLY A 54 -1.62 -4.40 5.95
N TRP A 55 -2.21 -3.29 6.39
CA TRP A 55 -2.00 -1.99 5.76
C TRP A 55 -1.90 -0.88 6.80
N ARG A 56 -1.22 0.19 6.41
CA ARG A 56 -1.13 1.45 7.12
C ARG A 56 -1.38 2.56 6.12
N THR A 57 -2.40 3.35 6.38
CA THR A 57 -2.68 4.55 5.61
C THR A 57 -2.17 5.75 6.39
N GLU A 58 -1.37 6.58 5.75
CA GLU A 58 -0.91 7.84 6.29
C GLU A 58 -1.07 8.91 5.21
N GLY A 59 -1.70 10.03 5.55
CA GLY A 59 -2.04 11.04 4.57
C GLY A 59 -3.22 11.90 5.00
N ALA A 60 -3.15 13.18 4.66
CA ALA A 60 -4.18 14.19 4.90
C ALA A 60 -4.20 15.15 3.70
N ASP A 61 -5.36 15.76 3.40
CA ASP A 61 -5.52 16.77 2.34
C ASP A 61 -4.98 16.34 0.95
N GLU A 62 -5.69 15.42 0.28
CA GLU A 62 -5.44 15.03 -1.12
C GLU A 62 -4.16 14.22 -1.40
N ARG A 63 -3.42 13.84 -0.37
CA ARG A 63 -2.30 12.88 -0.44
C ARG A 63 -2.52 11.76 0.55
N PHE A 64 -2.65 10.54 0.04
CA PHE A 64 -2.76 9.32 0.81
C PHE A 64 -1.63 8.37 0.43
N GLU A 65 -0.93 7.88 1.44
CA GLU A 65 0.17 6.94 1.31
C GLU A 65 -0.24 5.67 2.03
N ILE A 66 -0.33 4.56 1.31
CA ILE A 66 -0.80 3.29 1.85
C ILE A 66 0.35 2.31 1.79
N LEU A 67 0.89 1.95 2.95
CA LEU A 67 1.87 0.88 3.07
C LEU A 67 1.12 -0.44 3.27
N ILE A 68 1.43 -1.44 2.46
CA ILE A 68 0.79 -2.76 2.47
C ILE A 68 1.88 -3.82 2.67
N TRP A 69 1.61 -4.78 3.55
CA TRP A 69 2.51 -5.89 3.86
C TRP A 69 1.72 -7.19 4.07
N ALA A 70 2.35 -8.35 3.86
CA ALA A 70 1.71 -9.63 4.16
C ALA A 70 1.55 -9.77 5.68
N SER A 71 0.40 -10.27 6.15
CA SER A 71 0.19 -10.49 7.60
C SER A 71 1.19 -11.49 8.20
N GLU A 72 1.83 -12.31 7.36
CA GLU A 72 2.87 -13.26 7.73
C GLU A 72 4.23 -12.57 8.01
N HIS A 73 4.44 -11.39 7.42
CA HIS A 73 5.65 -10.58 7.55
C HIS A 73 5.30 -9.15 7.97
N PRO A 74 4.88 -8.94 9.23
CA PRO A 74 4.63 -7.61 9.73
C PRO A 74 5.92 -6.78 9.68
N PRO A 75 5.84 -5.49 9.29
CA PRO A 75 6.97 -4.59 9.38
C PRO A 75 7.35 -4.42 10.85
N THR A 76 8.65 -4.36 11.12
CA THR A 76 9.11 -4.00 12.46
C THR A 76 8.83 -2.51 12.72
N GLU A 77 8.65 -2.14 14.00
CA GLU A 77 8.42 -0.75 14.41
C GLU A 77 9.51 0.21 13.92
N ASP A 78 10.77 -0.23 13.89
CA ASP A 78 11.90 0.55 13.35
C ASP A 78 11.71 0.86 11.85
N GLU A 79 11.18 -0.08 11.07
CA GLU A 79 10.96 0.13 9.64
C GLU A 79 9.72 0.94 9.33
N LEU A 80 8.69 0.87 10.19
CA LEU A 80 7.54 1.76 10.14
C LEU A 80 7.92 3.21 10.48
N SER A 81 8.98 3.41 11.27
CA SER A 81 9.50 4.72 11.65
C SER A 81 10.51 5.28 10.64
N ARG A 82 11.33 4.42 10.01
CA ARG A 82 12.30 4.80 8.95
C ARG A 82 11.72 4.85 7.55
N GLY A 83 10.60 4.16 7.33
CA GLY A 83 10.03 3.94 6.01
C GLY A 83 9.59 5.23 5.35
N MET A 84 9.15 6.24 6.12
CA MET A 84 8.59 7.49 5.60
C MET A 84 9.69 8.55 5.43
N PRO A 85 10.12 8.91 4.20
CA PRO A 85 10.88 10.12 4.03
C PRO A 85 9.91 11.27 4.30
N CYS A 86 10.17 12.00 5.38
CA CYS A 86 9.65 13.35 5.58
C CYS A 86 9.93 14.23 4.35
#